data_AF-A0A078HR69-F1
#
_entry.id   AF-A0A078HR69-F1
#
_cell.length_a   1.000
_cell.length_b   1.000
_cell.length_c   1.000
_cell.angle_alpha   90.00
_cell.angle_beta   90.00
_cell.angle_gamma   90.00
#
_symmetry.space_group_name_H-M   'P 1'
#
loop_
_entity.id
_entity.type
_entity.pdbx_description
1 polymer ?
#
loop_
_entity_poly.entity_id
_entity_poly.type
_entity_poly.pdbx_seq_one_letter_code
_entity_poly.pdbx_strand_id
1 'polypeptide(L)'
;MDKRWSLQGTTALVTGGGSGIGYAIVEELAGFGAKIHVCDISETLLNKSLSEWEKKGFKVSGSVCDVTSRPERETLMQTVSSLFNGKLDIFVNNVGGVQCGSIYSLTKGALNQLARNLACEWAKDSIRANAVAPSAIKTSLSQQYLDDVSFKEEFFGRTPLGRAGEPNEVASLVVFVCLPAASYITGQTISVDGGLTVNGFSYQPHA
;
A
#
# COMPACT_ATOMS: atom_id res chain seq x y z
N MET A 1 10.07 -12.06 19.92
CA MET A 1 10.52 -11.63 18.58
C MET A 1 11.66 -10.64 18.74
N ASP A 2 12.66 -10.66 17.86
CA ASP A 2 13.71 -9.62 17.80
C ASP A 2 13.03 -8.25 17.64
N LYS A 3 13.46 -7.25 18.41
CA LYS A 3 12.92 -5.88 18.35
C LYS A 3 13.04 -5.27 16.95
N ARG A 4 14.00 -5.71 16.14
CA ARG A 4 14.16 -5.22 14.76
C ARG A 4 13.00 -5.61 13.83
N TRP A 5 12.33 -6.72 14.13
CA TRP A 5 11.27 -7.32 13.30
C TRP A 5 9.91 -7.28 14.02
N SER A 6 9.64 -6.19 14.73
CA SER A 6 8.41 -5.98 15.50
C SER A 6 7.88 -4.57 15.29
N LEU A 7 6.56 -4.43 15.24
CA LEU A 7 5.83 -3.14 15.26
C LEU A 7 5.04 -2.95 16.55
N GLN A 8 5.31 -3.78 17.57
CA GLN A 8 4.65 -3.66 18.87
C GLN A 8 4.80 -2.24 19.44
N GLY A 9 3.65 -1.58 19.64
CA GLY A 9 3.59 -0.23 20.22
C GLY A 9 3.71 0.92 19.20
N THR A 10 3.86 0.63 17.91
CA THR A 10 3.82 1.67 16.86
C THR A 10 2.39 1.98 16.43
N THR A 11 2.14 3.20 15.96
CA THR A 11 0.85 3.62 15.40
C THR A 11 0.93 3.76 13.88
N ALA A 12 -0.14 3.37 13.17
CA ALA A 12 -0.20 3.45 11.72
C ALA A 12 -1.51 4.06 11.21
N LEU A 13 -1.42 4.78 10.09
CA LEU A 13 -2.55 5.23 9.28
C LEU A 13 -2.47 4.58 7.89
N VAL A 14 -3.53 3.90 7.46
CA VAL A 14 -3.64 3.33 6.10
C VAL A 14 -4.83 3.93 5.38
N THR A 15 -4.60 4.51 4.20
CA THR A 15 -5.68 5.05 3.35
C THR A 15 -6.17 4.00 2.35
N GLY A 16 -7.48 3.92 2.12
CA GLY A 16 -8.09 2.90 1.24
C GLY A 16 -7.88 1.48 1.78
N GLY A 17 -7.95 1.31 3.10
CA GLY A 17 -7.64 0.04 3.76
C GLY A 17 -8.82 -0.93 3.87
N GLY A 18 -10.03 -0.55 3.46
CA GLY A 18 -11.23 -1.37 3.60
C GLY A 18 -11.33 -2.54 2.62
N SER A 19 -10.41 -2.67 1.66
CA SER A 19 -10.39 -3.80 0.72
C SER A 19 -9.03 -3.95 0.01
N GLY A 20 -8.89 -5.01 -0.80
CA GLY A 20 -7.77 -5.20 -1.70
C GLY A 20 -6.40 -5.20 -1.02
N ILE A 21 -5.44 -4.47 -1.60
CA ILE A 21 -4.07 -4.36 -1.07
C ILE A 21 -4.06 -3.64 0.28
N GLY A 22 -4.85 -2.57 0.43
CA GLY A 22 -4.92 -1.80 1.67
C GLY A 22 -5.40 -2.66 2.86
N TYR A 23 -6.39 -3.53 2.63
CA TYR A 23 -6.85 -4.50 3.64
C TYR A 23 -5.71 -5.44 4.06
N ALA A 24 -4.99 -6.03 3.11
CA ALA A 24 -3.89 -6.93 3.41
C ALA A 24 -2.74 -6.22 4.18
N ILE A 25 -2.47 -4.95 3.84
CA ILE A 25 -1.50 -4.13 4.59
C ILE A 25 -1.94 -3.93 6.04
N VAL A 26 -3.23 -3.66 6.29
CA VAL A 26 -3.76 -3.52 7.65
C VAL A 26 -3.62 -4.83 8.43
N GLU A 27 -3.95 -5.96 7.82
CA GLU A 27 -3.81 -7.28 8.47
C GLU A 27 -2.36 -7.57 8.84
N GLU A 28 -1.44 -7.34 7.90
CA GLU A 28 -0.01 -7.60 8.10
C GLU A 28 0.56 -6.67 9.19
N LEU A 29 0.29 -5.37 9.14
CA LEU A 29 0.71 -4.42 10.19
C LEU A 29 0.17 -4.80 11.57
N ALA A 30 -1.10 -5.23 11.63
CA ALA A 30 -1.73 -5.64 12.88
C ALA A 30 -1.11 -6.93 13.43
N GLY A 31 -0.79 -7.88 12.55
CA GLY A 31 -0.07 -9.12 12.88
C GLY A 31 1.31 -8.87 13.50
N PHE A 32 1.96 -7.76 13.13
CA PHE A 32 3.23 -7.31 13.72
C PHE A 32 3.07 -6.45 14.99
N GLY A 33 1.83 -6.23 15.46
CA GLY A 33 1.53 -5.58 16.73
C GLY A 33 1.29 -4.07 16.66
N ALA A 34 1.11 -3.50 15.48
CA ALA A 34 0.79 -2.08 15.32
C ALA A 34 -0.65 -1.77 15.76
N LYS A 35 -0.87 -0.56 16.31
CA LYS A 35 -2.22 0.02 16.49
C LYS A 35 -2.55 0.85 15.25
N ILE A 36 -3.69 0.60 14.62
CA ILE A 36 -3.96 1.11 13.27
C ILE A 36 -5.23 1.96 13.27
N HIS A 37 -5.19 3.05 12.49
CA HIS A 37 -6.37 3.76 12.03
C HIS A 37 -6.46 3.63 10.51
N VAL A 38 -7.63 3.30 10.00
CA VAL A 38 -7.88 3.08 8.57
C VAL A 38 -8.91 4.09 8.09
N CYS A 39 -8.68 4.66 6.92
CA CYS A 39 -9.74 5.38 6.22
C CYS A 39 -10.10 4.70 4.91
N ASP A 40 -11.37 4.80 4.54
CA ASP A 40 -11.87 4.37 3.24
C ASP A 40 -13.03 5.27 2.83
N ILE A 41 -13.32 5.34 1.53
CA ILE A 41 -14.48 6.09 1.03
C ILE A 41 -15.76 5.28 1.19
N SER A 42 -15.66 3.94 1.20
CA SER A 42 -16.80 3.06 1.39
C SER A 42 -17.02 2.71 2.85
N GLU A 43 -18.04 3.32 3.46
CA GLU A 43 -18.45 3.00 4.84
C GLU A 43 -18.79 1.51 5.00
N THR A 44 -19.49 0.92 4.04
CA THR A 44 -19.90 -0.49 4.07
C THR A 44 -18.70 -1.43 4.12
N LEU A 45 -17.71 -1.23 3.24
CA LEU A 45 -16.50 -2.07 3.22
C LEU A 45 -15.64 -1.85 4.46
N LEU A 46 -15.55 -0.60 4.93
CA LEU A 46 -14.83 -0.25 6.15
C LEU A 46 -15.43 -0.96 7.37
N ASN A 47 -16.74 -0.85 7.57
CA ASN A 47 -17.43 -1.46 8.71
C ASN A 47 -17.33 -3.00 8.69
N LYS A 48 -17.43 -3.61 7.51
CA LYS A 48 -17.20 -5.04 7.35
C LYS A 48 -15.79 -5.43 7.80
N SER A 49 -14.77 -4.72 7.31
CA SER A 49 -13.37 -5.00 7.63
C SER A 49 -13.06 -4.80 9.11
N LEU A 50 -13.58 -3.74 9.72
CA LEU A 50 -13.44 -3.48 11.17
C LEU A 50 -14.00 -4.64 12.00
N SER A 51 -15.18 -5.17 11.65
CA SER A 51 -15.76 -6.33 12.33
C SER A 51 -14.90 -7.60 12.19
N GLU A 52 -14.28 -7.80 11.03
CA GLU A 52 -13.37 -8.94 10.80
C GLU A 52 -12.09 -8.81 11.64
N TRP A 53 -11.49 -7.63 11.69
CA TRP A 53 -10.27 -7.37 12.48
C TRP A 53 -10.52 -7.42 13.98
N GLU A 54 -11.68 -6.97 14.44
CA GLU A 54 -12.10 -7.09 15.84
C GLU A 54 -12.16 -8.57 16.26
N LYS A 55 -12.75 -9.44 15.44
CA LYS A 55 -12.80 -10.90 15.69
C LYS A 55 -11.41 -11.54 15.73
N LYS A 56 -10.43 -10.98 15.01
CA LYS A 56 -9.02 -11.41 15.03
C LYS A 56 -8.25 -10.83 16.23
N GLY A 57 -8.87 -9.96 17.05
CA GLY A 57 -8.24 -9.31 18.19
C GLY A 57 -7.29 -8.17 17.80
N PHE A 58 -7.38 -7.68 16.56
CA PHE A 58 -6.54 -6.59 16.08
C PHE A 58 -7.01 -5.22 16.60
N LYS A 59 -6.04 -4.35 16.88
CA LYS A 59 -6.29 -2.99 17.37
C LYS A 59 -6.44 -2.02 16.19
N VAL A 60 -7.57 -2.12 15.50
CA VAL A 60 -7.88 -1.29 14.33
C VAL A 60 -9.10 -0.42 14.61
N SER A 61 -9.01 0.85 14.27
CA SER A 61 -10.12 1.80 14.22
C SER A 61 -10.25 2.35 12.81
N GLY A 62 -11.37 2.99 12.46
CA GLY A 62 -11.46 3.65 11.16
C GLY A 62 -12.51 4.73 11.06
N SER A 63 -12.40 5.53 10.01
CA SER A 63 -13.34 6.60 9.67
C SER A 63 -13.53 6.70 8.16
N VAL A 64 -14.72 7.08 7.72
CA VAL A 64 -14.95 7.42 6.30
C VAL A 64 -14.15 8.67 5.95
N CYS A 65 -13.45 8.64 4.81
CA CYS A 65 -12.75 9.81 4.28
C CYS A 65 -12.57 9.69 2.77
N ASP A 66 -13.07 10.68 2.03
CA ASP A 66 -12.65 10.96 0.68
C ASP A 66 -11.31 11.72 0.69
N VAL A 67 -10.23 11.02 0.34
CA VAL A 67 -8.88 11.63 0.30
C VAL A 67 -8.73 12.68 -0.80
N THR A 68 -9.67 12.83 -1.73
CA THR A 68 -9.68 13.93 -2.70
C THR A 68 -10.15 15.24 -2.05
N SER A 69 -11.00 15.15 -1.02
CA SER A 69 -11.55 16.26 -0.25
C SER A 69 -10.54 16.78 0.78
N ARG A 70 -10.09 18.02 0.61
CA ARG A 70 -9.15 18.65 1.55
C ARG A 70 -9.69 18.75 2.98
N PRO A 71 -10.93 19.22 3.22
CA PRO A 71 -11.48 19.29 4.58
C PRO A 71 -11.55 17.92 5.26
N GLU A 72 -11.85 16.87 4.51
CA GLU A 72 -11.88 15.50 5.04
C GLU A 72 -10.47 14.99 5.37
N ARG A 73 -9.45 15.29 4.55
CA ARG A 73 -8.06 14.98 4.90
C ARG A 73 -7.62 15.69 6.18
N GLU A 74 -8.00 16.95 6.36
CA GLU A 74 -7.69 17.72 7.58
C GLU A 74 -8.39 17.11 8.80
N THR A 75 -9.66 16.72 8.66
CA THR A 75 -10.45 16.05 9.70
C THR A 75 -9.88 14.66 10.06
N LEU A 76 -9.45 13.88 9.06
CA LEU A 76 -8.79 12.59 9.25
C LEU A 76 -7.51 12.76 10.06
N MET A 77 -6.66 13.73 9.72
CA MET A 77 -5.42 13.97 10.46
C MET A 77 -5.65 14.48 11.87
N GLN A 78 -6.68 15.30 12.12
CA GLN A 78 -7.09 15.67 13.48
C GLN A 78 -7.53 14.46 14.30
N THR A 79 -8.32 13.58 13.70
CA THR A 79 -8.79 12.33 14.31
C THR A 79 -7.61 11.43 14.69
N VAL A 80 -6.68 11.20 13.75
CA VAL A 80 -5.47 10.39 13.96
C VAL A 80 -4.57 10.99 15.03
N SER A 81 -4.37 12.32 15.00
CA SER A 81 -3.59 13.03 16.02
C SER A 81 -4.20 12.84 17.42
N SER A 82 -5.52 12.96 17.55
CA SER A 82 -6.22 12.71 18.82
C SER A 82 -6.08 11.25 19.29
N LEU A 83 -6.36 10.29 18.40
CA LEU A 83 -6.33 8.85 18.69
C LEU A 83 -4.95 8.31 19.09
N PHE A 84 -3.90 8.94 18.59
CA PHE A 84 -2.51 8.55 18.81
C PHE A 84 -1.69 9.59 19.58
N ASN A 85 -2.36 10.47 20.32
CA ASN A 85 -1.72 11.44 21.23
C ASN A 85 -0.62 12.28 20.54
N GLY A 86 -0.88 12.72 19.31
CA GLY A 86 0.03 13.54 18.51
C GLY A 86 1.17 12.78 17.85
N LYS A 87 1.23 11.44 17.94
CA LYS A 87 2.32 10.64 17.37
C LYS A 87 1.82 9.58 16.38
N LEU A 88 2.24 9.71 15.13
CA LEU A 88 2.02 8.72 14.07
C LEU A 88 3.38 8.16 13.61
N ASP A 89 3.61 6.86 13.78
CA ASP A 89 4.89 6.23 13.37
C ASP A 89 4.89 5.83 11.87
N ILE A 90 3.75 5.35 11.36
CA ILE A 90 3.63 4.79 10.01
C ILE A 90 2.48 5.46 9.26
N PHE A 91 2.74 5.90 8.03
CA PHE A 91 1.70 6.35 7.11
C PHE A 91 1.80 5.60 5.78
N VAL A 92 0.73 4.90 5.40
CA VAL A 92 0.60 4.20 4.13
C VAL A 92 -0.43 4.93 3.27
N ASN A 93 0.07 5.63 2.25
CA ASN A 93 -0.76 6.24 1.23
C ASN A 93 -1.05 5.21 0.12
N ASN A 94 -2.17 4.50 0.22
CA ASN A 94 -2.51 3.38 -0.65
C ASN A 94 -3.67 3.68 -1.62
N VAL A 95 -4.50 4.70 -1.35
CA VAL A 95 -5.64 5.03 -2.24
C VAL A 95 -5.17 5.23 -3.69
N GLY A 96 -5.88 4.57 -4.60
CA GLY A 96 -5.69 4.73 -6.03
C GLY A 96 -6.81 4.06 -6.81
N GLY A 97 -7.05 4.57 -8.02
CA GLY A 97 -7.93 3.96 -9.00
C GLY A 97 -7.28 4.00 -10.38
N VAL A 98 -7.66 3.08 -11.26
CA VAL A 98 -7.21 3.06 -12.65
C VAL A 98 -8.39 3.49 -13.51
N GLN A 99 -8.28 4.67 -14.12
CA GLN A 99 -9.25 5.16 -15.12
C GLN A 99 -8.63 5.24 -16.51
N CYS A 100 -7.38 5.68 -16.60
CA CYS A 100 -6.65 5.84 -17.84
C CYS A 100 -5.19 5.45 -17.63
N GLY A 101 -4.67 4.53 -18.46
CA GLY A 101 -3.32 4.00 -18.31
C GLY A 101 -2.22 5.07 -18.38
N SER A 102 -2.35 6.08 -19.26
CA SER A 102 -1.36 7.15 -19.40
C SER A 102 -1.34 8.10 -18.20
N ILE A 103 -2.51 8.57 -17.75
CA ILE A 103 -2.64 9.44 -16.57
C ILE A 103 -2.20 8.71 -15.30
N TYR A 104 -2.59 7.44 -15.18
CA TYR A 104 -2.16 6.59 -14.08
C TYR A 104 -0.63 6.43 -14.07
N SER A 105 -0.02 6.12 -15.21
CA SER A 105 1.44 5.95 -15.34
C SER A 105 2.19 7.25 -15.03
N LEU A 106 1.71 8.40 -15.54
CA LEU A 106 2.24 9.72 -15.20
C LEU A 106 2.23 9.93 -13.68
N THR A 107 1.08 9.68 -13.05
CA THR A 107 0.90 9.87 -11.61
C THR A 107 1.81 8.96 -10.79
N LYS A 108 1.91 7.68 -11.16
CA LYS A 108 2.78 6.73 -10.43
C LYS A 108 4.26 7.03 -10.63
N GLY A 109 4.68 7.48 -11.81
CA GLY A 109 6.03 8.01 -12.04
C GLY A 109 6.34 9.23 -11.17
N ALA A 110 5.38 10.17 -11.06
CA ALA A 110 5.50 11.34 -10.19
C ALA A 110 5.61 10.95 -8.71
N LEU A 111 4.82 9.98 -8.23
CA LEU A 111 4.91 9.48 -6.85
C LEU A 111 6.26 8.82 -6.54
N ASN A 112 6.88 8.13 -7.50
CA ASN A 112 8.23 7.58 -7.32
C ASN A 112 9.29 8.69 -7.13
N GLN A 113 9.16 9.81 -7.85
CA GLN A 113 10.05 10.96 -7.65
C GLN A 113 9.72 11.68 -6.33
N LEU A 114 8.44 11.82 -5.99
CA LEU A 114 8.01 12.43 -4.72
C LEU A 114 8.58 11.68 -3.52
N ALA A 115 8.50 10.34 -3.50
CA ALA A 115 9.05 9.53 -2.41
C ALA A 115 10.56 9.75 -2.22
N ARG A 116 11.32 9.92 -3.31
CA ARG A 116 12.75 10.25 -3.27
C ARG A 116 13.01 11.64 -2.68
N ASN A 117 12.23 12.64 -3.09
CA ASN A 117 12.39 13.99 -2.58
C ASN A 117 12.05 14.06 -1.08
N LEU A 118 10.92 13.46 -0.66
CA LEU A 118 10.52 13.41 0.75
C LEU A 118 11.55 12.67 1.61
N ALA A 119 12.17 11.61 1.09
CA ALA A 119 13.26 10.91 1.78
C ALA A 119 14.45 11.83 2.05
N CYS A 120 14.84 12.67 1.09
CA CYS A 120 15.92 13.64 1.28
C CYS A 120 15.53 14.77 2.25
N GLU A 121 14.31 15.29 2.12
CA GLU A 121 13.85 16.47 2.87
C GLU A 121 13.55 16.15 4.34
N TRP A 122 12.99 14.97 4.62
CA TRP A 122 12.53 14.58 5.96
C TRP A 122 13.49 13.64 6.71
N ALA A 123 14.62 13.24 6.11
CA ALA A 123 15.62 12.41 6.80
C ALA A 123 16.14 13.06 8.09
N LYS A 124 16.28 14.40 8.11
CA LYS A 124 16.70 15.16 9.30
C LYS A 124 15.75 14.97 10.50
N ASP A 125 14.49 14.67 10.21
CA ASP A 125 13.43 14.42 11.19
C ASP A 125 13.28 12.92 11.51
N SER A 126 14.24 12.10 11.05
CA SER A 126 14.23 10.63 11.16
C SER A 126 13.02 9.96 10.49
N ILE A 127 12.44 10.61 9.46
CA ILE A 127 11.34 10.07 8.66
C ILE A 127 11.89 9.44 7.40
N ARG A 128 11.40 8.23 7.09
CA ARG A 128 11.76 7.49 5.88
C ARG A 128 10.57 7.50 4.94
N ALA A 129 10.81 7.83 3.67
CA ALA A 129 9.83 7.70 2.60
C ALA A 129 10.31 6.65 1.60
N ASN A 130 9.42 5.75 1.18
CA ASN A 130 9.66 4.73 0.15
C ASN A 130 8.37 4.54 -0.68
N ALA A 131 8.50 3.99 -1.88
CA ALA A 131 7.40 3.60 -2.74
C ALA A 131 7.44 2.08 -2.99
N VAL A 132 6.27 1.45 -2.97
CA VAL A 132 6.09 0.05 -3.39
C VAL A 132 5.30 0.05 -4.69
N ALA A 133 5.77 -0.71 -5.68
CA ALA A 133 5.19 -0.78 -7.02
C ALA A 133 4.70 -2.21 -7.31
N PRO A 134 3.46 -2.57 -6.93
CA PRO A 134 2.87 -3.84 -7.29
C PRO A 134 2.56 -3.92 -8.78
N SER A 135 2.65 -5.13 -9.33
CA SER A 135 2.12 -5.47 -10.65
C SER A 135 0.65 -5.92 -10.57
N ALA A 136 0.20 -6.79 -11.46
CA ALA A 136 -1.12 -7.41 -11.38
C ALA A 136 -1.24 -8.24 -10.08
N ILE A 137 -2.04 -7.74 -9.14
CA ILE A 137 -2.38 -8.40 -7.88
C ILE A 137 -3.84 -8.84 -7.92
N LYS A 138 -4.17 -10.02 -7.41
CA LYS A 138 -5.54 -10.53 -7.35
C LYS A 138 -6.39 -9.75 -6.34
N THR A 139 -7.19 -8.83 -6.84
CA THR A 139 -8.14 -8.02 -6.05
C THR A 139 -9.43 -7.88 -6.83
N SER A 140 -10.53 -7.49 -6.17
CA SER A 140 -11.78 -7.21 -6.85
C SER A 140 -11.66 -6.14 -7.94
N LEU A 141 -10.74 -5.16 -7.77
CA LEU A 141 -10.51 -4.09 -8.76
C LEU A 141 -9.82 -4.60 -10.03
N SER A 142 -8.93 -5.58 -9.91
CA SER A 142 -8.18 -6.14 -11.03
C SER A 142 -8.86 -7.34 -11.67
N GLN A 143 -9.89 -7.91 -11.04
CA GLN A 143 -10.54 -9.15 -11.47
C GLN A 143 -10.98 -9.11 -12.94
N GLN A 144 -11.56 -8.01 -13.41
CA GLN A 144 -11.97 -7.87 -14.82
C GLN A 144 -10.81 -8.05 -15.82
N TYR A 145 -9.62 -7.53 -15.49
CA TYR A 145 -8.43 -7.67 -16.34
C TYR A 145 -7.83 -9.06 -16.20
N LEU A 146 -7.90 -9.62 -14.99
CA LEU A 146 -7.48 -10.98 -14.74
C LEU A 146 -8.40 -11.98 -15.42
N ASP A 147 -9.66 -11.70 -15.71
CA ASP A 147 -10.53 -12.65 -16.41
C ASP A 147 -10.35 -12.63 -17.94
N ASP A 148 -9.68 -11.61 -18.48
CA ASP A 148 -9.32 -11.53 -19.89
C ASP A 148 -8.17 -12.49 -20.21
N VAL A 149 -8.48 -13.52 -21.01
CA VAL A 149 -7.53 -14.56 -21.42
C VAL A 149 -6.35 -13.97 -22.20
N SER A 150 -6.61 -13.01 -23.10
CA SER A 150 -5.56 -12.42 -23.94
C SER A 150 -4.58 -11.59 -23.10
N PHE A 151 -5.12 -10.81 -22.16
CA PHE A 151 -4.32 -10.05 -21.20
C PHE A 151 -3.48 -11.00 -20.32
N LYS A 152 -4.08 -12.06 -19.80
CA LYS A 152 -3.37 -13.07 -18.99
C LYS A 152 -2.20 -13.69 -19.75
N GLU A 153 -2.43 -14.16 -20.98
CA GLU A 153 -1.39 -14.84 -21.77
C GLU A 153 -0.23 -13.89 -22.09
N GLU A 154 -0.51 -12.67 -22.54
CA GLU A 154 0.53 -11.69 -22.85
C GLU A 154 1.29 -11.25 -21.59
N PHE A 155 0.56 -10.87 -20.54
CA PHE A 155 1.14 -10.29 -19.34
C PHE A 155 1.90 -11.33 -18.51
N PHE A 156 1.32 -12.51 -18.29
CA PHE A 156 1.98 -13.56 -17.52
C PHE A 156 3.01 -14.34 -18.33
N GLY A 157 2.87 -14.42 -19.66
CA GLY A 157 3.94 -14.92 -20.53
C GLY A 157 5.23 -14.09 -20.43
N ARG A 158 5.11 -12.80 -20.09
CA ARG A 158 6.24 -11.89 -19.84
C ARG A 158 6.66 -11.80 -18.38
N THR A 159 5.86 -12.31 -17.44
CA THR A 159 6.19 -12.30 -16.01
C THR A 159 6.96 -13.56 -15.67
N PRO A 160 8.22 -13.51 -15.20
CA PRO A 160 9.00 -14.71 -14.88
C PRO A 160 8.33 -15.70 -13.91
N LEU A 161 7.58 -15.21 -12.92
CA LEU A 161 6.79 -16.09 -12.03
C LEU A 161 5.48 -16.61 -12.66
N GLY A 162 5.10 -16.15 -13.85
CA GLY A 162 3.99 -16.67 -14.65
C GLY A 162 2.60 -16.49 -14.05
N ARG A 163 2.42 -15.60 -13.06
CA ARG A 163 1.15 -15.41 -12.36
C ARG A 163 0.98 -13.99 -11.81
N ALA A 164 -0.28 -13.65 -11.50
CA ALA A 164 -0.58 -12.53 -10.62
C ALA A 164 -0.08 -12.79 -9.20
N GLY A 165 0.29 -11.70 -8.51
CA GLY A 165 0.58 -11.71 -7.08
C GLY A 165 -0.69 -11.75 -6.23
N GLU A 166 -0.53 -12.09 -4.96
CA GLU A 166 -1.57 -12.00 -3.94
C GLU A 166 -1.40 -10.72 -3.09
N PRO A 167 -2.48 -10.16 -2.52
CA PRO A 167 -2.39 -8.93 -1.71
C PRO A 167 -1.40 -9.00 -0.55
N ASN A 168 -1.27 -10.15 0.10
CA ASN A 168 -0.32 -10.36 1.20
C ASN A 168 1.14 -10.32 0.74
N GLU A 169 1.45 -10.71 -0.49
CA GLU A 169 2.83 -10.61 -1.04
C GLU A 169 3.27 -9.14 -1.15
N VAL A 170 2.34 -8.21 -1.42
CA VAL A 170 2.61 -6.77 -1.37
C VAL A 170 2.68 -6.27 0.08
N ALA A 171 1.74 -6.71 0.92
CA ALA A 171 1.66 -6.29 2.32
C ALA A 171 2.95 -6.59 3.10
N SER A 172 3.53 -7.78 2.91
CA SER A 172 4.78 -8.15 3.60
C SER A 172 5.94 -7.22 3.24
N LEU A 173 6.04 -6.74 1.99
CA LEU A 173 7.06 -5.74 1.63
C LEU A 173 6.78 -4.37 2.28
N VAL A 174 5.51 -3.94 2.30
CA VAL A 174 5.12 -2.69 2.95
C VAL A 174 5.48 -2.73 4.43
N VAL A 175 5.16 -3.82 5.13
CA VAL A 175 5.55 -4.00 6.53
C VAL A 175 7.06 -4.03 6.69
N PHE A 176 7.79 -4.74 5.82
CA PHE A 176 9.25 -4.77 5.86
C PHE A 176 9.87 -3.37 5.84
N VAL A 177 9.43 -2.50 4.92
CA VAL A 177 9.97 -1.12 4.86
C VAL A 177 9.51 -0.26 6.03
N CYS A 178 8.47 -0.65 6.79
CA CYS A 178 8.07 0.02 8.03
C CYS A 178 8.86 -0.46 9.27
N LEU A 179 9.44 -1.67 9.23
CA LEU A 179 10.14 -2.26 10.36
C LEU A 179 11.44 -1.52 10.72
N PRO A 180 11.86 -1.54 12.00
CA PRO A 180 13.17 -1.06 12.40
C PRO A 180 14.33 -1.77 11.68
N ALA A 181 14.14 -3.01 11.23
CA ALA A 181 15.11 -3.74 10.40
C ALA A 181 15.44 -3.03 9.07
N ALA A 182 14.53 -2.20 8.55
CA ALA A 182 14.70 -1.39 7.34
C ALA A 182 15.11 0.06 7.64
N SER A 183 15.69 0.33 8.82
CA SER A 183 16.07 1.68 9.25
C SER A 183 17.03 2.41 8.30
N TYR A 184 17.81 1.67 7.50
CA TYR A 184 18.71 2.22 6.50
C TYR A 184 18.15 2.20 5.06
N ILE A 185 16.84 1.99 4.91
CA ILE A 185 16.16 1.96 3.61
C ILE A 185 15.21 3.16 3.51
N THR A 186 15.58 4.13 2.67
CA THR A 186 14.75 5.28 2.31
C THR A 186 15.02 5.72 0.87
N GLY A 187 14.04 6.39 0.25
CA GLY A 187 14.09 6.87 -1.13
C GLY A 187 13.95 5.76 -2.18
N GLN A 188 13.58 4.53 -1.79
CA GLN A 188 13.50 3.42 -2.72
C GLN A 188 12.13 3.30 -3.37
N THR A 189 12.11 2.91 -4.64
CA THR A 189 10.94 2.34 -5.31
C THR A 189 11.21 0.84 -5.48
N ILE A 190 10.41 0.00 -4.81
CA ILE A 190 10.62 -1.45 -4.82
C ILE A 190 9.44 -2.11 -5.53
N SER A 191 9.74 -2.85 -6.60
CA SER A 191 8.73 -3.58 -7.39
C SER A 191 8.34 -4.90 -6.73
N VAL A 192 7.04 -5.18 -6.69
CA VAL A 192 6.46 -6.48 -6.30
C VAL A 192 5.71 -7.02 -7.51
N ASP A 193 6.46 -7.60 -8.45
CA ASP A 193 5.98 -7.78 -9.81
C ASP A 193 6.28 -9.16 -10.43
N GLY A 194 6.76 -10.10 -9.63
CA GLY A 194 7.14 -11.43 -10.10
C GLY A 194 8.24 -11.43 -11.16
N GLY A 195 9.07 -10.37 -11.21
CA GLY A 195 10.17 -10.20 -12.15
C GLY A 195 9.81 -9.50 -13.47
N LEU A 196 8.56 -9.01 -13.60
CA LEU A 196 8.07 -8.38 -14.83
C LEU A 196 8.97 -7.24 -15.31
N THR A 197 9.40 -6.34 -14.43
CA THR A 197 10.24 -5.19 -14.80
C THR A 197 11.65 -5.57 -15.24
N VAL A 198 12.14 -6.76 -14.85
CA VAL A 198 13.46 -7.28 -15.24
C VAL A 198 13.39 -7.99 -16.59
N ASN A 199 12.31 -8.73 -16.84
CA ASN A 199 12.08 -9.45 -18.11
C ASN A 199 11.44 -8.56 -19.19
N GLY A 200 11.25 -7.27 -18.90
CA GLY A 200 10.26 -6.37 -19.53
C GLY A 200 10.31 -6.12 -21.03
N PHE A 201 11.18 -6.76 -21.82
CA PHE A 201 11.21 -6.58 -23.28
C PHE A 201 10.40 -7.68 -24.00
N SER A 202 9.29 -7.27 -24.62
CA SER A 202 8.81 -7.89 -25.87
C SER A 202 8.82 -6.80 -26.94
N TYR A 203 9.90 -6.73 -27.72
CA TYR A 203 9.93 -5.88 -28.91
C TYR A 203 9.24 -6.63 -30.05
N GLN A 204 8.13 -6.09 -30.55
CA GLN A 204 7.47 -6.57 -31.76
C GLN A 204 7.87 -5.62 -32.91
N PRO A 205 8.67 -6.06 -33.90
CA PRO A 205 9.20 -5.17 -34.95
C PRO A 205 8.18 -4.75 -36.03
N HIS A 206 6.92 -5.18 -35.98
CA HIS A 206 6.01 -5.04 -37.11
C HIS A 206 4.65 -4.45 -36.71
N ALA A 207 4.51 -3.16 -36.98
CA ALA A 207 3.25 -2.47 -37.26
C ALA A 207 3.08 -2.35 -38.78
#